data_AF-A0A942ZHV6-F1
#
_entry.id   AF-A0A942ZHV6-F1
#
_cell.length_a   1.000
_cell.length_b   1.000
_cell.length_c   1.000
_cell.angle_alpha   90.00
_cell.angle_beta   90.00
_cell.angle_gamma   90.00
#
_symmetry.space_group_name_H-M   'P 1'
#
loop_
_entity.id
_entity.type
_entity.pdbx_description
1 polymer ?
#
loop_
_entity_poly.entity_id
_entity_poly.type
_entity_poly.pdbx_seq_one_letter_code
_entity_poly.pdbx_strand_id
1 'polypeptide(L)'
;ATSSTYTYSMGSKGGEEKHTLTISEMPSHSHGYTGVYGTGYPDGSKDSTSVGSERSYPRQTQYNYQGSNSAHENRMPYLAVYYIIYTGVY
;
A
#
# COMPACT_ATOMS: atom_id res chain seq x y z
N ALA A 1 20.47 7.08 17.28
CA ALA A 1 19.48 6.02 17.07
C ALA A 1 18.99 5.55 18.43
N THR A 2 17.78 5.94 18.84
CA THR A 2 17.13 5.37 20.02
C THR A 2 16.70 3.95 19.67
N SER A 3 17.47 2.97 20.10
CA SER A 3 17.04 1.57 20.04
C SER A 3 15.88 1.41 21.01
N SER A 4 14.68 1.27 20.48
CA SER A 4 13.54 0.83 21.28
C SER A 4 13.76 -0.64 21.63
N THR A 5 14.13 -0.91 22.88
CA THR A 5 14.20 -2.28 23.38
C THR A 5 12.79 -2.78 23.59
N TYR A 6 12.34 -3.72 22.75
CA TYR A 6 11.06 -4.39 22.97
C TYR A 6 11.23 -5.40 24.11
N THR A 7 10.64 -5.12 25.27
CA THR A 7 10.57 -6.06 26.39
C THR A 7 9.28 -6.87 26.29
N TYR A 8 9.39 -8.17 26.05
CA TYR A 8 8.26 -9.09 26.05
C TYR A 8 8.18 -9.81 27.39
N SER A 9 7.05 -9.68 28.08
CA SER A 9 6.78 -10.42 29.31
C SER A 9 6.36 -11.85 29.00
N MET A 10 6.50 -12.75 29.98
CA MET A 10 5.96 -14.11 29.85
C MET A 10 4.45 -14.06 29.55
N GLY A 11 4.03 -14.75 28.50
CA GLY A 11 2.63 -14.80 28.06
C GLY A 11 2.20 -13.66 27.11
N SER A 12 3.08 -12.71 26.78
CA SER A 12 2.80 -11.71 25.73
C SER A 12 2.45 -12.40 24.40
N LYS A 13 1.37 -11.96 23.77
CA LYS A 13 0.93 -12.39 22.43
C LYS A 13 1.23 -11.30 21.40
N GLY A 14 1.32 -11.67 20.13
CA GLY A 14 1.51 -10.74 19.02
C GLY A 14 1.24 -11.39 17.67
N GLY A 15 1.51 -10.64 16.60
CA GLY A 15 1.27 -11.06 15.22
C GLY A 15 -0.12 -10.68 14.70
N GLU A 16 -0.23 -10.62 13.36
CA GLU A 16 -1.47 -10.37 12.63
C GLU A 16 -1.63 -11.47 11.57
N GLU A 17 -2.82 -12.08 11.48
CA GLU A 17 -3.07 -13.14 10.49
C GLU A 17 -3.20 -12.57 9.08
N LYS A 18 -3.83 -11.41 8.97
CA LYS A 18 -3.91 -10.63 7.73
C LYS A 18 -3.47 -9.20 7.99
N HIS A 19 -2.80 -8.60 7.01
CA HIS A 19 -2.29 -7.25 7.10
C HIS A 19 -2.73 -6.42 5.89
N THR A 20 -3.17 -5.18 6.13
CA THR A 20 -3.49 -4.20 5.08
C THR A 20 -2.42 -3.13 5.09
N LEU A 21 -1.73 -2.97 3.95
CA LEU A 21 -0.69 -1.95 3.82
C LEU A 21 -1.26 -0.54 4.06
N THR A 22 -0.57 0.20 4.91
CA THR A 22 -0.78 1.62 5.15
C THR A 22 0.09 2.47 4.23
N ILE A 23 -0.24 3.76 4.10
CA ILE A 23 0.57 4.71 3.32
C ILE A 23 2.00 4.81 3.87
N SER A 24 2.17 4.74 5.20
CA SER A 24 3.48 4.78 5.85
C SER A 24 4.35 3.54 5.57
N GLU A 25 3.73 2.41 5.18
CA GLU A 25 4.43 1.17 4.84
C GLU A 25 4.80 1.11 3.36
N MET A 26 4.29 2.03 2.53
CA MET A 26 4.67 2.14 1.13
C MET A 26 5.96 2.97 0.98
N PRO A 27 6.95 2.50 0.20
CA PRO A 27 8.11 3.30 -0.14
C PRO A 27 7.71 4.62 -0.81
N SER A 28 8.47 5.68 -0.50
CA SER A 28 8.33 6.96 -1.20
C SER A 28 8.60 6.75 -2.69
N HIS A 29 7.65 7.15 -3.51
CA HIS A 29 7.74 7.12 -4.96
C HIS A 29 7.21 8.44 -5.51
N SER A 30 7.71 8.85 -6.67
CA SER A 30 7.28 10.07 -7.36
C SER A 30 6.93 9.74 -8.80
N HIS A 31 5.79 10.24 -9.25
CA HIS A 31 5.44 10.22 -10.66
C HIS A 31 5.80 11.56 -11.27
N GLY A 32 6.76 11.56 -12.21
CA GLY A 32 7.02 12.73 -13.03
C GLY A 32 5.86 12.95 -14.00
N TYR A 33 5.09 14.02 -13.80
CA TYR A 33 4.12 14.46 -14.80
C TYR A 33 4.69 15.65 -15.56
N THR A 34 5.07 15.46 -16.82
CA THR A 34 5.38 16.56 -17.75
C THR A 34 4.11 16.91 -18.51
N GLY A 35 3.14 17.49 -17.81
CA GLY A 35 2.01 18.15 -18.45
C GLY A 35 2.50 19.43 -19.12
N VAL A 36 2.26 19.57 -20.41
CA VAL A 36 2.28 20.89 -21.04
C VAL A 36 0.90 21.50 -20.80
N TYR A 37 0.84 22.76 -20.35
CA TYR A 37 -0.39 23.54 -20.43
C TYR A 37 -0.71 23.74 -21.90
N GLY A 38 -1.38 22.78 -22.54
CA GLY A 38 -1.76 22.93 -23.94
C GLY A 38 -2.91 23.91 -24.07
N THR A 39 -2.96 24.58 -25.21
CA THR A 39 -3.98 25.57 -25.57
C THR A 39 -5.17 24.89 -26.27
N GLY A 40 -5.51 23.66 -25.86
CA GLY A 40 -6.61 22.88 -26.43
C GLY A 40 -7.97 23.58 -26.27
N TYR A 41 -8.97 23.16 -27.04
CA TYR A 41 -10.28 23.79 -27.03
C TYR A 41 -11.19 23.15 -25.97
N PRO A 42 -11.91 23.94 -25.14
CA PRO A 42 -12.78 23.40 -24.08
C PRO A 42 -13.98 22.60 -24.62
N ASP A 43 -14.27 22.66 -25.92
CA ASP A 43 -15.31 21.89 -26.61
C ASP A 43 -14.85 20.51 -27.10
N GLY A 44 -13.57 20.17 -26.92
CA GLY A 44 -12.99 18.85 -27.21
C GLY A 44 -12.73 18.55 -28.69
N SER A 45 -12.95 19.51 -29.60
CA SER A 45 -12.73 19.29 -31.02
C SER A 45 -11.26 19.54 -31.40
N LYS A 46 -10.58 18.50 -31.92
CA LYS A 46 -9.16 18.49 -32.35
C LYS A 46 -8.09 18.45 -31.24
N ASP A 47 -8.48 18.11 -30.01
CA ASP A 47 -7.53 17.94 -28.91
C ASP A 47 -6.69 16.67 -29.06
N SER A 48 -5.42 16.76 -28.61
CA SER A 48 -4.50 15.63 -28.57
C SER A 48 -4.49 14.99 -27.18
N THR A 49 -4.64 13.66 -27.13
CA THR A 49 -4.52 12.86 -25.89
C THR A 49 -3.08 12.50 -25.55
N SER A 50 -2.12 12.90 -26.39
CA SER A 50 -0.70 12.60 -26.20
C SER A 50 -0.07 13.50 -25.13
N VAL A 51 0.68 12.91 -24.21
CA VAL A 51 1.43 13.62 -23.16
C VAL A 51 2.44 14.57 -23.82
N GLY A 52 2.42 15.85 -23.42
CA GLY A 52 3.34 16.87 -23.92
C GLY A 52 2.93 17.57 -25.21
N SER A 53 1.71 17.36 -25.73
CA SER A 53 1.21 18.08 -26.90
C SER A 53 0.73 19.50 -26.55
N GLU A 54 1.11 20.50 -27.35
CA GLU A 54 0.61 21.88 -27.24
C GLU A 54 -0.92 21.99 -27.47
N ARG A 55 -1.53 21.01 -28.15
CA ARG A 55 -2.99 20.88 -28.32
C ARG A 55 -3.67 20.02 -27.25
N SER A 56 -2.99 19.73 -26.15
CA SER A 56 -3.56 18.95 -25.05
C SER A 56 -4.24 19.88 -24.05
N TYR A 57 -5.57 19.85 -23.97
CA TYR A 57 -6.26 20.49 -22.84
C TYR A 57 -5.90 19.72 -21.57
N PRO A 58 -5.62 20.39 -20.42
CA PRO A 58 -5.29 19.72 -19.17
C PRO A 58 -6.51 18.96 -18.65
N ARG A 59 -6.73 17.76 -19.19
CA ARG A 59 -7.59 16.77 -18.57
C ARG A 59 -6.85 16.33 -17.33
N GLN A 60 -7.53 16.31 -16.19
CA GLN A 60 -7.05 15.61 -15.00
C GLN A 60 -6.66 14.20 -15.43
N THR A 61 -5.38 13.97 -15.73
CA THR A 61 -4.86 12.64 -16.03
C THR A 61 -5.14 11.85 -14.79
N GLN A 62 -6.08 10.92 -14.94
CA GLN A 62 -6.94 10.48 -13.86
C GLN A 62 -6.09 9.97 -12.71
N TYR A 63 -6.22 10.61 -11.54
CA TYR A 63 -5.84 10.01 -10.26
C TYR A 63 -6.74 8.81 -10.03
N ASN A 64 -6.44 7.69 -10.70
CA ASN A 64 -7.10 6.44 -10.43
C ASN A 64 -6.44 5.89 -9.18
N TYR A 65 -7.23 5.68 -8.12
CA TYR A 65 -6.78 4.92 -6.97
C TYR A 65 -6.43 3.51 -7.46
N GLN A 66 -5.17 3.12 -7.32
CA GLN A 66 -4.68 1.79 -7.66
C GLN A 66 -4.36 1.02 -6.39
N GLY A 67 -4.57 -0.30 -6.43
CA GLY A 67 -4.52 -1.17 -5.26
C GLY A 67 -5.91 -1.35 -4.64
N SER A 68 -6.22 -2.58 -4.22
CA SER A 68 -7.54 -2.94 -3.67
C SER A 68 -7.70 -2.63 -2.19
N ASN A 69 -6.65 -2.11 -1.52
CA ASN A 69 -6.57 -1.92 -0.08
C ASN A 69 -7.07 -3.14 0.74
N SER A 70 -6.95 -4.33 0.16
CA SER A 70 -7.43 -5.57 0.75
C SER A 70 -6.34 -6.18 1.61
N ALA A 71 -6.72 -6.72 2.75
CA ALA A 71 -5.77 -7.40 3.64
C ALA A 71 -5.25 -8.68 2.98
N HIS A 72 -3.93 -8.92 3.06
CA HIS A 72 -3.28 -10.14 2.58
C HIS A 72 -2.93 -11.07 3.74
N GLU A 73 -2.87 -12.39 3.50
CA GLU A 73 -2.36 -13.34 4.50
C GLU A 73 -0.91 -13.01 4.85
N ASN A 74 -0.64 -12.88 6.15
CA ASN A 74 0.67 -12.56 6.69
C ASN A 74 1.32 -13.76 7.40
N ARG A 75 0.63 -14.91 7.45
CA ARG A 75 1.17 -16.13 8.03
C ARG A 75 1.96 -16.92 6.98
N MET A 76 3.17 -17.32 7.35
CA MET A 76 3.90 -18.35 6.60
C MET A 76 3.12 -19.69 6.60
N PRO A 77 3.41 -20.61 5.67
CA PRO A 77 2.85 -21.96 5.72
C PRO A 77 3.06 -22.61 7.10
N TYR A 78 2.01 -23.17 7.67
CA TYR A 78 2.03 -23.73 9.02
C TYR A 78 1.23 -25.03 9.12
N LEU A 79 1.56 -25.81 10.16
CA LEU A 79 0.79 -26.98 10.58
C LEU A 79 0.20 -26.67 11.96
N ALA A 80 -1.12 -26.78 12.09
CA ALA A 80 -1.78 -26.66 13.39
C ALA A 80 -1.57 -27.94 14.22
N VAL A 81 -1.08 -27.78 15.45
CA VAL A 81 -0.84 -28.87 16.39
C VAL A 81 -1.33 -28.51 17.79
N TYR A 82 -1.60 -29.52 18.61
CA TYR A 82 -1.93 -29.32 20.03
C TYR A 82 -0.67 -29.05 20.86
N TYR A 83 -0.76 -28.10 21.78
CA TYR A 83 0.26 -27.85 22.81
C TYR A 83 -0.24 -28.38 24.15
N ILE A 84 0.51 -29.28 24.78
CA ILE A 84 0.17 -29.93 26.05
C ILE A 84 1.31 -29.72 27.05
N ILE A 85 0.98 -29.38 28.29
CA ILE A 85 1.94 -29.26 29.40
C ILE A 85 1.51 -30.19 30.52
N TYR A 86 2.43 -31.04 31.00
CA TYR A 86 2.20 -31.92 32.14
C TYR A 86 2.46 -31.18 33.46
N THR A 87 1.54 -31.30 34.42
CA THR A 87 1.58 -30.57 35.70
C THR A 87 1.83 -31.47 36.92
N GLY A 88 2.00 -32.78 36.76
CA GLY A 88 2.25 -33.73 37.84
C GLY A 88 1.16 -34.79 38.04
N VAL A 89 1.48 -35.85 38.79
CA VAL A 89 0.50 -36.76 39.40
C VAL A 89 0.43 -36.37 40.88
N TYR A 90 -0.78 -36.13 41.38
CA TYR A 90 -1.04 -35.87 42.79
C TYR A 90 -0.89 -37.14 43.63
#